data_AF-A0A7S4NK60-F1
#
_entry.id   AF-A0A7S4NK60-F1
#
_cell.length_a   1.000
_cell.length_b   1.000
_cell.length_c   1.000
_cell.angle_alpha   90.00
_cell.angle_beta   90.00
_cell.angle_gamma   90.00
#
_symmetry.space_group_name_H-M   'P 1'
#
loop_
_entity.id
_entity.type
_entity.pdbx_description
1 polymer ?
#
loop_
_entity_poly.entity_id
_entity_poly.type
_entity_poly.pdbx_seq_one_letter_code
_entity_poly.pdbx_strand_id
1 'polypeptide(L)'
;LPALRVGLELVYELNARVQLEVSRNHADHVARSCRLLLPELVVTLSKRQDRRITIGYMSSDFGAHTVCQSMQTLLASHSTRKFHIVAIMTTKSDGSQCRRRVEAAVENVIHGVEPVTGRSSSSQELAESISSAQIMILLDLNGHTKGARADVLALRPAPLQLLFRSYAGTSGACWIDLYLSDKVVVPPEHSMMMSEKLVVLPHTFLATDHAHMFPHPPLGNPEKFEQQPREEAEEEGINTSTCGHRPILASFNRMLKIDRSTWSLWMRALLSDDDSALWLLKHGNNADVAAGHLRSQAHSINISSQRLKFTELSEESEHISLKSRAWIHLD
;
A
#
# COMPACT_ATOMS: atom_id res chain seq x y z
N LEU A 1 22.70 -8.00 9.19
CA LEU A 1 21.30 -8.48 9.17
C LEU A 1 20.52 -8.13 10.46
N PRO A 2 21.02 -8.35 11.69
CA PRO A 2 20.24 -8.13 12.92
C PRO A 2 19.73 -6.70 13.19
N ALA A 3 20.28 -5.70 12.48
CA ALA A 3 19.90 -4.29 12.64
C ALA A 3 18.96 -3.78 11.53
N LEU A 4 18.59 -4.61 10.55
CA LEU A 4 17.68 -4.20 9.49
C LEU A 4 16.24 -4.17 10.06
N ARG A 5 15.60 -3.00 10.00
CA ARG A 5 14.21 -2.86 10.43
C ARG A 5 13.30 -3.46 9.37
N VAL A 6 12.29 -4.20 9.83
CA VAL A 6 11.22 -4.69 8.97
C VAL A 6 10.52 -3.52 8.23
N GLY A 7 10.12 -3.72 6.98
CA GLY A 7 9.68 -2.69 6.04
C GLY A 7 10.81 -2.06 5.23
N LEU A 8 12.03 -1.91 5.77
CA LEU A 8 13.16 -1.35 5.02
C LEU A 8 13.88 -2.40 4.19
N GLU A 9 13.76 -3.68 4.49
CA GLU A 9 14.27 -4.78 3.65
C GLU A 9 13.72 -4.74 2.22
N LEU A 10 12.50 -4.22 2.04
CA LEU A 10 11.83 -4.15 0.73
C LEU A 10 12.52 -3.19 -0.26
N VAL A 11 13.39 -2.29 0.22
CA VAL A 11 14.13 -1.35 -0.64
C VAL A 11 15.54 -1.83 -0.98
N TYR A 12 15.94 -2.98 -0.46
CA TYR A 12 17.23 -3.59 -0.75
C TYR A 12 17.04 -4.81 -1.65
N GLU A 13 18.04 -5.10 -2.49
CA GLU A 13 18.10 -6.31 -3.31
C GLU A 13 18.39 -7.56 -2.43
N LEU A 14 17.43 -7.91 -1.57
CA LEU A 14 17.49 -9.07 -0.69
C LEU A 14 16.60 -10.17 -1.26
N ASN A 15 17.11 -11.40 -1.26
CA ASN A 15 16.27 -12.54 -1.63
C ASN A 15 15.17 -12.76 -0.58
N ALA A 16 14.09 -13.40 -0.99
CA ALA A 16 12.92 -13.57 -0.14
C ALA A 16 13.17 -14.43 1.13
N ARG A 17 14.23 -15.26 1.19
CA ARG A 17 14.56 -16.01 2.43
C ARG A 17 15.04 -15.05 3.51
N VAL A 18 15.89 -14.10 3.12
CA VAL A 18 16.40 -13.07 4.03
C VAL A 18 15.28 -12.15 4.48
N GLN A 19 14.37 -11.77 3.57
CA GLN A 19 13.18 -10.97 3.94
C GLN A 19 12.30 -11.71 4.96
N LEU A 20 12.03 -13.00 4.76
CA LEU A 20 11.29 -13.83 5.72
C LEU A 20 11.99 -13.90 7.10
N GLU A 21 13.31 -14.03 7.13
CA GLU A 21 14.07 -14.06 8.39
C GLU A 21 13.98 -12.73 9.14
N VAL A 22 14.07 -11.60 8.44
CA VAL A 22 13.89 -10.25 9.02
C VAL A 22 12.49 -10.11 9.61
N SER A 23 11.45 -10.49 8.86
CA SER A 23 10.06 -10.44 9.33
C SER A 23 9.84 -11.34 10.55
N ARG A 24 10.37 -12.58 10.54
CA ARG A 24 10.28 -13.51 11.69
C ARG A 24 10.97 -12.96 12.94
N ASN A 25 12.18 -12.43 12.80
CA ASN A 25 12.91 -11.85 13.93
C ASN A 25 12.14 -10.69 14.57
N HIS A 26 11.52 -9.84 13.75
CA HIS A 26 10.66 -8.77 14.24
C HIS A 26 9.42 -9.34 14.95
N ALA A 27 8.74 -10.30 14.32
CA ALA A 27 7.55 -10.90 14.90
C ALA A 27 7.82 -11.63 16.23
N ASP A 28 8.91 -12.40 16.31
CA ASP A 28 9.33 -13.09 17.55
C ASP A 28 9.66 -12.11 18.68
N HIS A 29 10.16 -10.91 18.34
CA HIS A 29 10.34 -9.85 19.33
C HIS A 29 8.99 -9.34 19.86
N VAL A 30 8.02 -9.09 18.98
CA VAL A 30 6.68 -8.65 19.39
C VAL A 30 5.95 -9.72 20.20
N ALA A 31 5.94 -10.98 19.77
CA ALA A 31 5.32 -12.09 20.51
C ALA A 31 5.90 -12.24 21.92
N ARG A 32 7.23 -12.15 22.07
CA ARG A 32 7.87 -12.20 23.38
C ARG A 32 7.44 -11.03 24.27
N SER A 33 7.43 -9.82 23.72
CA SER A 33 6.98 -8.62 24.45
C SER A 33 5.52 -8.74 24.89
N CYS A 34 4.60 -9.15 24.00
CA CYS A 34 3.20 -9.35 24.35
C CYS A 34 3.03 -10.43 25.44
N ARG A 35 3.69 -11.59 25.31
CA ARG A 35 3.59 -12.68 26.30
C ARG A 35 4.10 -12.28 27.69
N LEU A 36 5.09 -11.39 27.77
CA LEU A 36 5.67 -10.92 29.03
C LEU A 36 4.86 -9.80 29.68
N LEU A 37 4.21 -8.95 28.88
CA LEU A 37 3.61 -7.69 29.35
C LEU A 37 2.09 -7.70 29.39
N LEU A 38 1.43 -8.61 28.67
CA LEU A 38 -0.01 -8.64 28.50
C LEU A 38 -0.57 -10.01 28.93
N PRO A 39 -1.77 -10.05 29.52
CA PRO A 39 -2.41 -11.31 29.88
C PRO A 39 -2.83 -12.09 28.63
N GLU A 40 -2.97 -13.40 28.79
CA GLU A 40 -3.46 -14.27 27.72
C GLU A 40 -4.95 -13.98 27.44
N LEU A 41 -5.28 -13.80 26.17
CA LEU A 41 -6.65 -13.58 25.71
C LEU A 41 -7.27 -14.91 25.28
N VAL A 42 -8.37 -15.29 25.94
CA VAL A 42 -9.14 -16.50 25.56
C VAL A 42 -10.27 -16.09 24.62
N VAL A 43 -10.12 -16.41 23.34
CA VAL A 43 -11.18 -16.18 22.35
C VAL A 43 -12.16 -17.34 22.34
N THR A 44 -13.41 -17.08 22.71
CA THR A 44 -14.51 -18.04 22.62
C THR A 44 -15.60 -17.48 21.71
N LEU A 45 -15.86 -18.18 20.59
CA LEU A 45 -17.02 -17.88 19.76
C LEU A 45 -18.28 -18.46 20.40
N SER A 46 -19.26 -17.60 20.67
CA SER A 46 -20.58 -17.98 21.16
C SER A 46 -21.38 -18.70 20.07
N LYS A 47 -22.32 -19.56 20.49
CA LYS A 47 -23.32 -20.13 19.58
C LYS A 47 -24.27 -19.03 19.13
N ARG A 48 -24.11 -18.55 17.90
CA ARG A 48 -24.88 -17.42 17.36
C ARG A 48 -26.19 -17.87 16.73
N GLN A 49 -27.24 -17.06 16.95
CA GLN A 49 -28.49 -17.16 16.20
C GLN A 49 -28.32 -16.59 14.79
N ASP A 50 -27.56 -15.49 14.65
CA ASP A 50 -27.15 -14.97 13.34
C ASP A 50 -26.12 -15.93 12.69
N ARG A 51 -26.41 -16.36 11.47
CA ARG A 51 -25.57 -17.26 10.67
C ARG A 51 -24.56 -16.51 9.79
N ARG A 52 -24.56 -15.18 9.79
CA ARG A 52 -23.60 -14.36 9.05
C ARG A 52 -22.18 -14.53 9.60
N ILE A 53 -21.21 -14.46 8.70
CA ILE A 53 -19.78 -14.47 9.06
C ILE A 53 -19.37 -13.05 9.44
N THR A 54 -18.87 -12.85 10.65
CA THR A 54 -18.34 -11.56 11.08
C THR A 54 -16.90 -11.37 10.62
N ILE A 55 -16.65 -10.34 9.80
CA ILE A 55 -15.34 -10.02 9.24
C ILE A 55 -14.90 -8.66 9.77
N GLY A 56 -13.72 -8.62 10.39
CA GLY A 56 -13.07 -7.40 10.85
C GLY A 56 -11.99 -6.95 9.86
N TYR A 57 -11.94 -5.67 9.52
CA TYR A 57 -10.83 -5.06 8.78
C TYR A 57 -10.12 -4.07 9.69
N MET A 58 -8.86 -4.32 10.04
CA MET A 58 -8.07 -3.45 10.91
C MET A 58 -7.09 -2.62 10.11
N SER A 59 -7.12 -1.30 10.30
CA SER A 59 -6.15 -0.41 9.67
C SER A 59 -5.94 0.88 10.45
N SER A 60 -4.70 1.39 10.44
CA SER A 60 -4.38 2.78 10.78
C SER A 60 -4.75 3.78 9.69
N ASP A 61 -5.07 3.29 8.50
CA ASP A 61 -5.08 4.07 7.28
C ASP A 61 -6.50 4.30 6.74
N PHE A 62 -7.53 4.10 7.57
CA PHE A 62 -8.90 4.54 7.28
C PHE A 62 -9.00 6.06 7.45
N GLY A 63 -8.53 6.80 6.46
CA GLY A 63 -8.45 8.25 6.38
C GLY A 63 -8.09 8.75 4.98
N ALA A 64 -7.43 9.89 4.87
CA ALA A 64 -6.82 10.42 3.64
C ALA A 64 -5.58 9.60 3.26
N HIS A 65 -5.81 8.34 2.88
CA HIS A 65 -4.78 7.37 2.53
C HIS A 65 -5.26 6.39 1.46
N THR A 66 -4.31 5.84 0.68
CA THR A 66 -4.56 4.94 -0.45
C THR A 66 -5.29 3.66 -0.05
N VAL A 67 -5.04 3.14 1.15
CA VAL A 67 -5.76 2.00 1.71
C VAL A 67 -7.25 2.31 1.87
N CYS A 68 -7.60 3.44 2.47
CA CYS A 68 -8.99 3.83 2.61
C CYS A 68 -9.67 3.98 1.24
N GLN A 69 -9.04 4.77 0.35
CA GLN A 69 -9.58 5.07 -0.98
C GLN A 69 -9.93 3.79 -1.73
N SER A 70 -9.06 2.79 -1.67
CA SER A 70 -9.26 1.53 -2.37
C SER A 70 -10.14 0.51 -1.66
N MET A 71 -10.35 0.64 -0.34
CA MET A 71 -11.19 -0.27 0.45
C MET A 71 -12.64 0.20 0.57
N GLN A 72 -12.93 1.51 0.43
CA GLN A 72 -14.27 2.06 0.71
C GLN A 72 -15.40 1.34 -0.04
N THR A 73 -15.24 1.10 -1.35
CA THR A 73 -16.24 0.39 -2.15
C THR A 73 -16.23 -1.11 -1.91
N LEU A 74 -15.07 -1.72 -1.64
CA LEU A 74 -14.98 -3.14 -1.30
C LEU A 74 -15.79 -3.44 -0.03
N LEU A 75 -15.62 -2.61 1.00
CA LEU A 75 -16.37 -2.74 2.25
C LEU A 75 -17.88 -2.59 2.02
N ALA A 76 -18.30 -1.60 1.22
CA ALA A 76 -19.71 -1.39 0.87
C ALA A 76 -20.32 -2.50 0.00
N SER A 77 -19.48 -3.25 -0.73
CA SER A 77 -19.93 -4.29 -1.67
C SER A 77 -20.18 -5.66 -1.03
N HIS A 78 -19.94 -5.80 0.28
CA HIS A 78 -20.22 -7.06 0.98
C HIS A 78 -21.71 -7.35 1.03
N SER A 79 -22.06 -8.62 0.81
CA SER A 79 -23.45 -9.06 0.94
C SER A 79 -23.87 -9.04 2.41
N THR A 80 -24.70 -8.08 2.80
CA THR A 80 -25.26 -7.94 4.16
C THR A 80 -26.08 -9.14 4.62
N ARG A 81 -26.51 -10.02 3.69
CA ARG A 81 -27.18 -11.30 3.99
C ARG A 81 -26.23 -12.40 4.45
N LYS A 82 -24.94 -12.31 4.09
CA LYS A 82 -23.93 -13.35 4.35
C LYS A 82 -22.87 -12.91 5.35
N PHE A 83 -22.58 -11.62 5.39
CA PHE A 83 -21.47 -11.06 6.16
C PHE A 83 -21.95 -9.94 7.08
N HIS A 84 -21.34 -9.85 8.25
CA HIS A 84 -21.39 -8.71 9.14
C HIS A 84 -20.00 -8.06 9.14
N ILE A 85 -19.90 -6.83 8.64
CA ILE A 85 -18.61 -6.16 8.44
C ILE A 85 -18.33 -5.17 9.57
N VAL A 86 -17.14 -5.28 10.16
CA VAL A 86 -16.65 -4.41 11.22
C VAL A 86 -15.36 -3.72 10.76
N ALA A 87 -15.31 -2.40 10.84
CA ALA A 87 -14.05 -1.66 10.65
C ALA A 87 -13.38 -1.41 12.01
N ILE A 88 -12.09 -1.73 12.12
CA ILE A 88 -11.28 -1.46 13.32
C ILE A 88 -10.28 -0.36 12.96
N MET A 89 -10.50 0.82 13.53
CA MET A 89 -9.76 2.04 13.20
C MET A 89 -8.79 2.36 14.32
N THR A 90 -7.49 2.27 14.04
CA THR A 90 -6.43 2.42 15.05
C THR A 90 -5.88 3.85 15.14
N THR A 91 -6.45 4.77 14.35
CA THR A 91 -6.12 6.19 14.31
C THR A 91 -7.36 7.08 14.50
N LYS A 92 -7.12 8.29 15.02
CA LYS A 92 -8.16 9.32 15.13
C LYS A 92 -8.73 9.64 13.76
N SER A 93 -10.00 10.00 13.72
CA SER A 93 -10.63 10.51 12.50
C SER A 93 -9.91 11.78 12.06
N ASP A 94 -9.58 11.84 10.78
CA ASP A 94 -9.01 13.02 10.12
C ASP A 94 -10.09 13.87 9.42
N GLY A 95 -11.36 13.50 9.54
CA GLY A 95 -12.48 14.18 8.88
C GLY A 95 -12.57 13.98 7.37
N SER A 96 -11.70 13.16 6.79
CA SER A 96 -11.65 12.91 5.35
C SER A 96 -12.96 12.33 4.82
N GLN A 97 -13.22 12.56 3.53
CA GLN A 97 -14.39 11.97 2.87
C GLN A 97 -14.33 10.44 2.89
N CYS A 98 -13.13 9.88 2.69
CA CYS A 98 -12.94 8.43 2.71
C CYS A 98 -13.27 7.82 4.07
N ARG A 99 -12.79 8.42 5.17
CA ARG A 99 -13.13 7.98 6.53
C ARG A 99 -14.64 7.89 6.74
N ARG A 100 -15.38 8.94 6.38
CA ARG A 100 -16.85 8.96 6.48
C ARG A 100 -17.53 7.91 5.62
N ARG A 101 -17.04 7.65 4.41
CA ARG A 101 -17.57 6.61 3.53
C ARG A 101 -17.37 5.21 4.10
N VAL A 102 -16.20 4.93 4.66
CA VAL A 102 -15.93 3.65 5.33
C VAL A 102 -16.85 3.47 6.55
N GLU A 103 -16.98 4.49 7.40
CA GLU A 103 -17.89 4.44 8.57
C GLU A 103 -19.34 4.20 8.16
N ALA A 104 -19.79 4.78 7.05
CA ALA A 104 -21.14 4.55 6.52
C ALA A 104 -21.32 3.19 5.81
N ALA A 105 -20.24 2.57 5.34
CA ALA A 105 -20.27 1.32 4.58
C ALA A 105 -20.32 0.07 5.47
N VAL A 106 -19.93 0.19 6.75
CA VAL A 106 -19.84 -0.94 7.68
C VAL A 106 -20.97 -0.90 8.71
N GLU A 107 -21.32 -2.07 9.26
CA GLU A 107 -22.37 -2.18 10.27
C GLU A 107 -21.88 -1.77 11.66
N ASN A 108 -20.59 -1.89 11.93
CA ASN A 108 -19.99 -1.52 13.21
C ASN A 108 -18.57 -1.00 13.05
N VAL A 109 -18.17 -0.09 13.95
CA VAL A 109 -16.82 0.48 14.00
C VAL A 109 -16.26 0.30 15.42
N ILE A 110 -15.04 -0.24 15.50
CA ILE A 110 -14.27 -0.31 16.74
C ILE A 110 -13.14 0.71 16.65
N HIS A 111 -13.06 1.61 17.63
CA HIS A 111 -11.99 2.60 17.71
C HIS A 111 -10.90 2.12 18.67
N GLY A 112 -9.71 1.89 18.12
CA GLY A 112 -8.52 1.42 18.83
C GLY A 112 -7.42 2.47 18.90
N VAL A 113 -7.81 3.72 19.16
CA VAL A 113 -6.88 4.86 19.17
C VAL A 113 -6.04 4.84 20.44
N GLU A 114 -4.71 4.83 20.30
CA GLU A 114 -3.84 4.95 21.46
C GLU A 114 -4.06 6.29 22.19
N PRO A 115 -4.24 6.27 23.52
CA PRO A 115 -4.09 7.47 24.33
C PRO A 115 -2.67 8.03 24.16
N VAL A 116 -2.53 9.35 24.18
CA VAL A 116 -1.22 10.06 24.10
C VAL A 116 -0.23 9.62 25.21
N THR A 117 -0.68 8.83 26.17
CA THR A 117 0.08 8.39 27.36
C THR A 117 0.77 7.03 27.23
N GLY A 118 0.70 6.33 26.08
CA GLY A 118 1.57 5.18 25.77
C GLY A 118 1.44 3.97 26.72
N ARG A 119 0.23 3.68 27.23
CA ARG A 119 -0.01 2.56 28.15
C ARG A 119 -0.37 1.26 27.42
N SER A 120 0.22 0.15 27.87
CA SER A 120 -0.06 -1.23 27.44
C SER A 120 -1.53 -1.66 27.55
N SER A 121 -2.32 -0.97 28.39
CA SER A 121 -3.77 -1.15 28.54
C SER A 121 -4.51 -0.99 27.21
N SER A 122 -4.03 -0.13 26.31
CA SER A 122 -4.72 0.16 25.04
C SER A 122 -4.70 -1.00 24.04
N SER A 123 -3.67 -1.83 24.03
CA SER A 123 -3.57 -3.00 23.14
C SER A 123 -4.48 -4.13 23.60
N GLN A 124 -4.49 -4.38 24.91
CA GLN A 124 -5.36 -5.38 25.52
C GLN A 124 -6.83 -5.00 25.38
N GLU A 125 -7.21 -3.77 25.73
CA GLU A 125 -8.58 -3.27 25.61
C GLU A 125 -9.10 -3.37 24.16
N LEU A 126 -8.26 -3.07 23.18
CA LEU A 126 -8.63 -3.22 21.77
C LEU A 126 -8.82 -4.70 21.39
N ALA A 127 -7.91 -5.58 21.81
CA ALA A 127 -8.02 -7.01 21.55
C ALA A 127 -9.28 -7.62 22.20
N GLU A 128 -9.60 -7.23 23.42
CA GLU A 128 -10.84 -7.62 24.12
C GLU A 128 -12.09 -7.09 23.40
N SER A 129 -12.04 -5.86 22.88
CA SER A 129 -13.14 -5.30 22.07
C SER A 129 -13.36 -6.07 20.77
N ILE A 130 -12.29 -6.45 20.08
CA ILE A 130 -12.33 -7.28 18.86
C ILE A 130 -12.91 -8.67 19.17
N SER A 131 -12.45 -9.31 20.26
CA SER A 131 -12.95 -10.61 20.71
C SER A 131 -14.43 -10.55 21.12
N SER A 132 -14.84 -9.48 21.80
CA SER A 132 -16.23 -9.23 22.23
C SER A 132 -17.18 -8.99 21.05
N ALA A 133 -16.69 -8.38 19.97
CA ALA A 133 -17.43 -8.27 18.71
C ALA A 133 -17.57 -9.63 17.97
N GLN A 134 -16.86 -10.65 18.45
CA GLN A 134 -16.71 -11.99 17.88
C GLN A 134 -16.50 -11.96 16.38
N ILE A 135 -15.45 -11.24 16.02
CA ILE A 135 -14.87 -11.31 14.69
C ILE A 135 -14.36 -12.73 14.46
N MET A 136 -14.84 -13.36 13.39
CA MET A 136 -14.45 -14.72 13.02
C MET A 136 -13.23 -14.70 12.10
N ILE A 137 -13.14 -13.65 11.27
CA ILE A 137 -12.05 -13.43 10.32
C ILE A 137 -11.56 -12.00 10.50
N LEU A 138 -10.31 -11.82 10.93
CA LEU A 138 -9.69 -10.50 11.09
C LEU A 138 -8.63 -10.28 10.01
N LEU A 139 -8.81 -9.25 9.18
CA LEU A 139 -7.83 -8.83 8.18
C LEU A 139 -6.98 -7.68 8.73
N ASP A 140 -5.67 -7.90 8.76
CA ASP A 140 -4.65 -6.88 8.94
C ASP A 140 -4.36 -6.19 7.61
N LEU A 141 -4.66 -4.89 7.54
CA LEU A 141 -4.39 -4.04 6.38
C LEU A 141 -3.17 -3.15 6.61
N ASN A 142 -2.28 -3.47 7.54
CA ASN A 142 -1.03 -2.74 7.75
C ASN A 142 0.19 -3.63 7.51
N GLY A 143 0.22 -4.84 8.10
CA GLY A 143 1.45 -5.65 8.13
C GLY A 143 2.55 -4.91 8.89
N HIS A 144 3.71 -4.68 8.24
CA HIS A 144 4.84 -3.97 8.85
C HIS A 144 4.93 -2.48 8.46
N THR A 145 3.81 -1.87 8.05
CA THR A 145 3.77 -0.43 7.74
C THR A 145 3.62 0.42 9.00
N LYS A 146 3.82 1.75 8.84
CA LYS A 146 3.64 2.70 9.93
C LYS A 146 2.20 2.64 10.46
N GLY A 147 2.05 2.56 11.79
CA GLY A 147 0.73 2.49 12.43
C GLY A 147 0.20 1.07 12.62
N ALA A 148 0.94 0.05 12.17
CA ALA A 148 0.62 -1.34 12.41
C ALA A 148 0.41 -1.66 13.90
N ARG A 149 -0.55 -2.54 14.17
CA ARG A 149 -0.92 -3.00 15.52
C ARG A 149 -0.61 -4.49 15.69
N ALA A 150 0.65 -4.85 15.46
CA ALA A 150 1.15 -6.20 15.65
C ALA A 150 1.01 -6.68 17.11
N ASP A 151 1.09 -5.75 18.05
CA ASP A 151 0.84 -5.96 19.49
C ASP A 151 -0.57 -6.49 19.78
N VAL A 152 -1.57 -5.99 19.06
CA VAL A 152 -2.98 -6.42 19.18
C VAL A 152 -3.20 -7.76 18.48
N LEU A 153 -2.65 -7.93 17.27
CA LEU A 153 -2.78 -9.18 16.51
C LEU A 153 -2.07 -10.36 17.19
N ALA A 154 -0.96 -10.11 17.89
CA ALA A 154 -0.22 -11.12 18.65
C ALA A 154 -1.02 -11.68 19.84
N LEU A 155 -2.00 -10.93 20.37
CA LEU A 155 -2.96 -11.42 21.35
C LEU A 155 -4.03 -12.35 20.75
N ARG A 156 -4.02 -12.53 19.43
CA ARG A 156 -4.94 -13.37 18.67
C ARG A 156 -6.43 -13.14 19.02
N PRO A 157 -6.96 -11.90 18.92
CA PRO A 157 -8.35 -11.59 19.28
C PRO A 157 -9.42 -12.18 18.33
N ALA A 158 -9.00 -12.78 17.22
CA ALA A 158 -9.88 -13.53 16.33
C ALA A 158 -9.28 -14.92 16.04
N PRO A 159 -10.12 -15.95 15.81
CA PRO A 159 -9.63 -17.31 15.59
C PRO A 159 -8.89 -17.45 14.25
N LEU A 160 -9.29 -16.69 13.23
CA LEU A 160 -8.60 -16.63 11.93
C LEU A 160 -8.15 -15.20 11.65
N GLN A 161 -6.84 -15.01 11.45
CA GLN A 161 -6.23 -13.73 11.15
C GLN A 161 -5.49 -13.79 9.81
N LEU A 162 -5.67 -12.77 8.96
CA LEU A 162 -5.10 -12.72 7.63
C LEU A 162 -4.34 -11.42 7.42
N LEU A 163 -3.22 -11.49 6.72
CA LEU A 163 -2.59 -10.30 6.15
C LEU A 163 -3.20 -10.02 4.77
N PHE A 164 -3.47 -8.76 4.48
CA PHE A 164 -3.96 -8.33 3.18
C PHE A 164 -3.40 -6.96 2.78
N ARG A 165 -3.07 -6.82 1.50
CA ARG A 165 -2.88 -5.55 0.77
C ARG A 165 -1.63 -4.73 1.08
N SER A 166 -1.50 -4.19 2.29
CA SER A 166 -0.67 -2.98 2.49
C SER A 166 0.83 -3.24 2.65
N TYR A 167 1.20 -4.43 3.12
CA TYR A 167 2.59 -4.83 3.21
C TYR A 167 2.91 -5.84 2.10
N ALA A 168 3.89 -5.50 1.27
CA ALA A 168 4.31 -6.27 0.11
C ALA A 168 5.34 -7.36 0.48
N GLY A 169 4.99 -8.17 1.47
CA GLY A 169 5.85 -9.24 1.98
C GLY A 169 5.15 -10.11 3.02
N THR A 170 5.87 -11.09 3.54
CA THR A 170 5.40 -11.95 4.65
C THR A 170 5.46 -11.22 6.00
N SER A 171 4.43 -11.36 6.83
CA SER A 171 4.47 -10.87 8.21
C SER A 171 5.54 -11.57 9.04
N GLY A 172 5.93 -12.80 8.68
CA GLY A 172 6.81 -13.63 9.49
C GLY A 172 6.21 -14.06 10.83
N ALA A 173 4.93 -13.74 11.07
CA ALA A 173 4.32 -13.80 12.38
C ALA A 173 3.56 -15.10 12.63
N CYS A 174 3.76 -15.69 13.81
CA CYS A 174 3.04 -16.89 14.22
C CYS A 174 1.55 -16.66 14.53
N TRP A 175 1.11 -15.39 14.55
CA TRP A 175 -0.29 -15.02 14.79
C TRP A 175 -1.06 -14.67 13.52
N ILE A 176 -0.43 -14.61 12.35
CA ILE A 176 -1.13 -14.44 11.07
C ILE A 176 -1.22 -15.80 10.38
N ASP A 177 -2.44 -16.24 10.11
CA ASP A 177 -2.68 -17.60 9.62
C ASP A 177 -2.58 -17.67 8.09
N LEU A 178 -3.16 -16.69 7.39
CA LEU A 178 -3.23 -16.66 5.94
C LEU A 178 -2.77 -15.34 5.33
N TYR A 179 -2.28 -15.37 4.10
CA TYR A 179 -2.01 -14.19 3.29
C TYR A 179 -2.88 -14.20 2.04
N LEU A 180 -3.66 -13.13 1.85
CA LEU A 180 -4.52 -12.98 0.68
C LEU A 180 -3.73 -12.36 -0.48
N SER A 181 -3.47 -13.17 -1.51
CA SER A 181 -2.60 -12.82 -2.64
C SER A 181 -3.20 -13.29 -3.97
N ASP A 182 -2.40 -13.28 -5.04
CA ASP A 182 -2.74 -13.81 -6.35
C ASP A 182 -1.55 -14.55 -6.97
N LYS A 183 -1.80 -15.22 -8.10
CA LYS A 183 -0.82 -16.07 -8.80
C LYS A 183 0.38 -15.32 -9.38
N VAL A 184 0.30 -14.00 -9.49
CA VAL A 184 1.36 -13.15 -10.06
C VAL A 184 2.26 -12.64 -8.95
N VAL A 185 1.68 -12.12 -7.88
CA VAL A 185 2.41 -11.51 -6.76
C VAL A 185 3.13 -12.57 -5.93
N VAL A 186 2.43 -13.66 -5.58
CA VAL A 186 3.06 -14.82 -4.94
C VAL A 186 2.68 -16.07 -5.73
N PRO A 187 3.49 -16.42 -6.74
CA PRO A 187 3.33 -17.69 -7.44
C PRO A 187 3.36 -18.87 -6.45
N PRO A 188 2.53 -19.92 -6.63
CA PRO A 188 2.44 -21.05 -5.69
C PRO A 188 3.79 -21.70 -5.34
N GLU A 189 4.73 -21.73 -6.28
CA GLU A 189 6.10 -22.22 -6.11
C GLU A 189 6.91 -21.43 -5.06
N HIS A 190 6.55 -20.19 -4.80
CA HIS A 190 7.17 -19.33 -3.79
C HIS A 190 6.47 -19.37 -2.44
N SER A 191 5.45 -20.22 -2.26
CA SER A 191 4.70 -20.34 -0.99
C SER A 191 5.59 -20.68 0.22
N MET A 192 6.69 -21.42 0.03
CA MET A 192 7.65 -21.73 1.10
C MET A 192 8.41 -20.50 1.64
N MET A 193 8.34 -19.38 0.92
CA MET A 193 8.98 -18.11 1.29
C MET A 193 8.07 -17.23 2.15
N MET A 194 6.85 -17.69 2.41
CA MET A 194 5.85 -17.03 3.24
C MET A 194 5.66 -17.81 4.54
N SER A 195 5.50 -17.12 5.66
CA SER A 195 5.13 -17.77 6.93
C SER A 195 3.67 -18.20 6.97
N GLU A 196 2.82 -17.45 6.27
CA GLU A 196 1.38 -17.63 6.18
C GLU A 196 1.02 -18.64 5.09
N LYS A 197 -0.13 -19.30 5.22
CA LYS A 197 -0.68 -20.07 4.09
C LYS A 197 -1.33 -19.14 3.09
N LEU A 198 -1.14 -19.40 1.79
CA LEU A 198 -1.67 -18.53 0.74
C LEU A 198 -3.16 -18.80 0.48
N VAL A 199 -3.94 -17.73 0.41
CA VAL A 199 -5.24 -17.71 -0.26
C VAL A 199 -5.06 -16.98 -1.59
N VAL A 200 -5.06 -17.74 -2.68
CA VAL A 200 -4.81 -17.21 -4.03
C VAL A 200 -6.13 -16.81 -4.69
N LEU A 201 -6.30 -15.52 -4.93
CA LEU A 201 -7.46 -14.96 -5.61
C LEU A 201 -7.43 -15.25 -7.11
N PRO A 202 -8.60 -15.34 -7.77
CA PRO A 202 -8.68 -15.76 -9.18
C PRO A 202 -8.07 -14.76 -10.18
N HIS A 203 -8.04 -13.47 -9.83
CA HIS A 203 -7.57 -12.40 -10.72
C HIS A 203 -6.37 -11.68 -10.10
N THR A 204 -6.63 -10.65 -9.28
CA THR A 204 -5.61 -9.89 -8.56
C THR A 204 -6.01 -9.73 -7.10
N PHE A 205 -5.00 -9.63 -6.24
CA PHE A 205 -5.19 -9.25 -4.83
C PHE A 205 -5.55 -7.76 -4.66
N LEU A 206 -5.26 -6.92 -5.65
CA LEU A 206 -5.42 -5.47 -5.53
C LEU A 206 -6.78 -5.01 -6.08
N ALA A 207 -7.70 -4.64 -5.19
CA ALA A 207 -8.93 -3.93 -5.56
C ALA A 207 -8.66 -2.41 -5.63
N THR A 208 -9.25 -1.66 -6.56
CA THR A 208 -9.11 -0.19 -6.61
C THR A 208 -10.47 0.46 -6.79
N ASP A 209 -10.66 1.67 -6.26
CA ASP A 209 -11.93 2.38 -6.36
C ASP A 209 -11.94 3.45 -7.48
N HIS A 210 -11.01 3.30 -8.42
CA HIS A 210 -10.71 4.31 -9.43
C HIS A 210 -11.93 4.72 -10.25
N ALA A 211 -12.75 3.75 -10.68
CA ALA A 211 -13.95 4.01 -11.47
C ALA A 211 -15.02 4.85 -10.74
N HIS A 212 -15.11 4.75 -9.41
CA HIS A 212 -16.03 5.55 -8.61
C HIS A 212 -15.46 6.92 -8.24
N MET A 213 -14.15 6.98 -7.97
CA MET A 213 -13.46 8.20 -7.56
C MET A 213 -13.20 9.16 -8.72
N PHE A 214 -12.86 8.60 -9.89
CA PHE A 214 -12.49 9.33 -11.09
C PHE A 214 -13.38 8.86 -12.23
N PRO A 215 -14.56 9.47 -12.43
CA PRO A 215 -15.37 9.18 -13.60
C PRO A 215 -14.56 9.57 -14.84
N HIS A 216 -14.00 8.57 -15.51
CA HIS A 216 -13.31 8.80 -16.76
C HIS A 216 -14.30 9.32 -17.79
N PRO A 217 -13.90 10.28 -18.64
CA PRO A 217 -14.64 10.49 -19.88
C PRO A 217 -14.70 9.14 -20.61
N PRO A 218 -15.80 8.81 -21.32
CA PRO A 218 -15.87 7.60 -22.13
C PRO A 218 -14.63 7.56 -23.01
N LEU A 219 -14.00 6.37 -23.14
CA LEU A 219 -12.82 6.17 -24.00
C LEU A 219 -13.10 6.86 -25.35
N GLY A 220 -12.47 8.02 -25.55
CA GLY A 220 -12.68 8.84 -26.73
C GLY A 220 -12.09 8.18 -27.97
N ASN A 221 -12.21 8.85 -29.12
CA ASN A 221 -11.52 8.44 -30.35
C ASN A 221 -10.01 8.22 -30.04
N PRO A 222 -9.44 7.03 -30.29
CA PRO A 222 -8.02 6.73 -30.07
C PRO A 222 -7.07 7.78 -30.66
N GLU A 223 -7.44 8.42 -31.77
CA GLU A 223 -6.64 9.48 -32.41
C GLU A 223 -6.47 10.75 -31.54
N LYS A 224 -7.39 11.03 -30.60
CA LYS A 224 -7.25 12.14 -29.64
C LYS A 224 -6.26 11.82 -28.52
N PHE A 225 -6.03 10.54 -28.22
CA PHE A 225 -5.09 10.12 -27.18
C PHE A 225 -3.62 10.33 -27.57
N GLU A 226 -3.29 10.50 -28.85
CA GLU A 226 -1.91 10.77 -29.27
C GLU A 226 -1.56 12.27 -29.25
N GLN A 227 -2.54 13.16 -29.41
CA GLN A 227 -2.32 14.61 -29.51
C GLN A 227 -2.49 15.33 -28.15
N GLN A 228 -3.47 14.93 -27.34
CA GLN A 228 -3.79 15.59 -26.06
C GLN A 228 -2.69 15.50 -24.99
N PRO A 229 -1.99 14.36 -24.77
CA PRO A 229 -0.94 14.28 -23.75
C PRO A 229 0.23 15.24 -24.02
N ARG A 230 0.44 15.61 -25.28
CA ARG A 230 1.57 16.44 -25.72
C ARG A 230 1.37 17.92 -25.38
N GLU A 231 0.24 18.50 -25.80
CA GLU A 231 -0.09 19.90 -25.50
C GLU A 231 -0.17 20.11 -23.98
N GLU A 232 -0.78 19.17 -23.27
CA GLU A 232 -0.89 19.24 -21.82
C GLU A 232 0.46 19.01 -21.09
N ALA A 233 1.40 18.27 -21.67
CA ALA A 233 2.76 18.14 -21.13
C ALA A 233 3.61 19.40 -21.37
N GLU A 234 3.39 20.08 -22.50
CA GLU A 234 4.01 21.39 -22.80
C GLU A 234 3.57 22.46 -21.81
N GLU A 235 2.27 22.48 -21.45
CA GLU A 235 1.72 23.36 -20.42
C GLU A 235 2.38 23.14 -19.05
N GLU A 236 2.75 21.89 -18.74
CA GLU A 236 3.51 21.54 -17.54
C GLU A 236 5.01 21.85 -17.64
N GLY A 237 5.46 22.43 -18.76
CA GLY A 237 6.84 22.82 -19.00
C GLY A 237 7.76 21.62 -19.23
N ILE A 238 7.25 20.54 -19.86
CA ILE A 238 8.10 19.59 -20.56
C ILE A 238 8.48 20.22 -21.89
N ASN A 239 9.78 20.35 -22.16
CA ASN A 239 10.22 20.85 -23.45
C ASN A 239 10.03 19.77 -24.52
N THR A 240 8.87 19.78 -25.18
CA THR A 240 8.58 18.89 -26.30
C THR A 240 9.16 19.40 -27.62
N SER A 241 9.66 20.65 -27.66
CA SER A 241 10.25 21.23 -28.88
C SER A 241 11.51 20.48 -29.31
N THR A 242 12.19 19.83 -28.35
CA THR A 242 13.29 18.88 -28.61
C THR A 242 12.82 17.42 -28.67
N CYS A 243 11.56 17.10 -28.37
CA CYS A 243 11.06 15.73 -28.27
C CYS A 243 10.22 15.25 -29.47
N GLY A 244 9.88 16.13 -30.43
CA GLY A 244 9.13 15.74 -31.62
C GLY A 244 7.83 14.96 -31.30
N HIS A 245 7.62 13.80 -31.94
CA HIS A 245 6.47 12.88 -31.77
C HIS A 245 6.75 11.70 -30.80
N ARG A 246 7.69 11.82 -29.86
CA ARG A 246 8.29 10.67 -29.14
C ARG A 246 7.87 10.53 -27.67
N PRO A 247 8.07 9.36 -27.02
CA PRO A 247 7.40 9.01 -25.77
C PRO A 247 7.88 9.81 -24.55
N ILE A 248 6.92 10.34 -23.79
CA ILE A 248 7.15 10.84 -22.43
C ILE A 248 7.16 9.62 -21.51
N LEU A 249 8.34 9.25 -21.03
CA LEU A 249 8.53 8.22 -20.02
C LEU A 249 8.29 8.84 -18.66
N ALA A 250 7.55 8.18 -17.77
CA ALA A 250 7.28 8.71 -16.45
C ALA A 250 7.39 7.65 -15.36
N SER A 251 7.82 8.06 -14.17
CA SER A 251 7.68 7.26 -12.96
C SER A 251 7.28 8.18 -11.81
N PHE A 252 6.03 8.04 -11.37
CA PHE A 252 5.50 8.79 -10.23
C PHE A 252 5.59 8.01 -8.92
N ASN A 253 6.54 7.07 -8.87
CA ASN A 253 6.91 6.33 -7.66
C ASN A 253 7.70 7.24 -6.69
N ARG A 254 7.73 6.86 -5.41
CA ARG A 254 8.62 7.51 -4.45
C ARG A 254 10.08 7.28 -4.88
N MET A 255 10.90 8.33 -4.85
CA MET A 255 12.30 8.25 -5.30
C MET A 255 13.15 7.19 -4.57
N LEU A 256 12.76 6.79 -3.36
CA LEU A 256 13.42 5.71 -2.62
C LEU A 256 13.37 4.35 -3.33
N LYS A 257 12.46 4.17 -4.29
CA LYS A 257 12.34 2.96 -5.12
C LYS A 257 13.28 2.95 -6.34
N ILE A 258 13.93 4.08 -6.62
CA ILE A 258 14.82 4.20 -7.77
C ILE A 258 16.21 3.71 -7.32
N ASP A 259 16.49 2.43 -7.57
CA ASP A 259 17.82 1.87 -7.37
C ASP A 259 18.74 2.10 -8.58
N ARG A 260 19.99 1.64 -8.46
CA ARG A 260 20.99 1.78 -9.52
C ARG A 260 20.61 1.03 -10.79
N SER A 261 20.00 -0.14 -10.68
CA SER A 261 19.64 -0.99 -11.81
C SER A 261 18.48 -0.37 -12.60
N THR A 262 17.43 0.07 -11.92
CA THR A 262 16.28 0.79 -12.49
C THR A 262 16.73 2.08 -13.15
N TRP A 263 17.53 2.89 -12.44
CA TRP A 263 18.08 4.12 -13.01
C TRP A 263 18.91 3.87 -14.27
N SER A 264 19.80 2.88 -14.24
CA SER A 264 20.64 2.53 -15.39
C SER A 264 19.82 2.05 -16.59
N LEU A 265 18.72 1.33 -16.36
CA LEU A 265 17.79 0.93 -17.42
C LEU A 265 17.12 2.16 -18.06
N TRP A 266 16.62 3.09 -17.24
CA TRP A 266 15.98 4.32 -17.73
C TRP A 266 16.95 5.21 -18.50
N MET A 267 18.19 5.35 -18.03
CA MET A 267 19.23 6.10 -18.73
C MET A 267 19.58 5.47 -20.09
N ARG A 268 19.62 4.14 -20.19
CA ARG A 268 19.81 3.46 -21.49
C ARG A 268 18.68 3.74 -22.46
N ALA A 269 17.43 3.82 -21.98
CA ALA A 269 16.30 4.21 -22.83
C ALA A 269 16.47 5.65 -23.34
N LEU A 270 16.82 6.59 -22.47
CA LEU A 270 17.08 7.99 -22.86
C LEU A 270 18.27 8.14 -23.82
N LEU A 271 19.33 7.34 -23.69
CA LEU A 271 20.46 7.34 -24.62
C LEU A 271 20.12 6.73 -25.99
N SER A 272 19.11 5.87 -26.06
CA SER A 272 18.69 5.22 -27.31
C SER A 272 17.78 6.12 -28.14
N ASP A 273 17.23 7.17 -27.54
CA ASP A 273 16.32 8.12 -28.18
C ASP A 273 16.59 9.53 -27.64
N ASP A 274 17.32 10.34 -28.40
CA ASP A 274 17.72 11.71 -28.03
C ASP A 274 16.55 12.67 -27.77
N ASP A 275 15.37 12.32 -28.30
CA ASP A 275 14.15 13.11 -28.24
C ASP A 275 13.20 12.63 -27.11
N SER A 276 13.57 11.63 -26.30
CA SER A 276 12.73 11.17 -25.19
C SER A 276 12.96 11.98 -23.91
N ALA A 277 11.94 12.11 -23.06
CA ALA A 277 12.05 12.75 -21.75
C ALA A 277 11.61 11.80 -20.62
N LEU A 278 12.18 11.99 -19.43
CA LEU A 278 11.84 11.26 -18.21
C LEU A 278 11.20 12.22 -17.21
N TRP A 279 9.98 11.89 -16.79
CA TRP A 279 9.20 12.65 -15.82
C TRP A 279 9.09 11.91 -14.48
N LEU A 280 9.60 12.50 -13.41
CA LEU A 280 9.65 11.90 -12.09
C LEU A 280 8.83 12.70 -11.07
N LEU A 281 8.24 12.00 -10.10
CA LEU A 281 7.66 12.61 -8.91
C LEU A 281 8.76 12.99 -7.91
N LYS A 282 8.77 14.26 -7.51
CA LYS A 282 9.59 14.80 -6.43
C LYS A 282 8.73 14.90 -5.17
N HIS A 283 8.87 13.91 -4.28
CA HIS A 283 8.09 13.84 -3.05
C HIS A 283 8.89 13.21 -1.90
N GLY A 284 8.81 13.82 -0.71
CA GLY A 284 9.44 13.35 0.53
C GLY A 284 10.57 14.26 1.04
N ASN A 285 11.02 14.03 2.27
CA ASN A 285 11.87 14.94 3.05
C ASN A 285 13.27 15.23 2.46
N ASN A 286 13.70 14.53 1.41
CA ASN A 286 15.00 14.73 0.73
C ASN A 286 14.86 14.75 -0.81
N ALA A 287 13.67 15.02 -1.33
CA ALA A 287 13.40 14.87 -2.75
C ALA A 287 14.20 15.84 -3.63
N ASP A 288 14.50 17.05 -3.15
CA ASP A 288 15.36 18.01 -3.87
C ASP A 288 16.81 17.52 -4.00
N VAL A 289 17.37 16.98 -2.91
CA VAL A 289 18.73 16.44 -2.90
C VAL A 289 18.81 15.22 -3.82
N ALA A 290 17.82 14.33 -3.74
CA ALA A 290 17.73 13.17 -4.63
C ALA A 290 17.60 13.58 -6.10
N ALA A 291 16.72 14.54 -6.42
CA ALA A 291 16.58 15.08 -7.77
C ALA A 291 17.90 15.71 -8.28
N GLY A 292 18.64 16.41 -7.40
CA GLY A 292 19.97 16.93 -7.70
C GLY A 292 20.95 15.84 -8.10
N HIS A 293 21.05 14.76 -7.30
CA HIS A 293 21.92 13.63 -7.60
C HIS A 293 21.56 12.94 -8.92
N LEU A 294 20.26 12.72 -9.18
CA LEU A 294 19.80 12.12 -10.43
C LEU A 294 20.16 12.98 -11.64
N ARG A 295 19.99 14.30 -11.57
CA ARG A 295 20.43 15.22 -12.62
C ARG A 295 21.94 15.16 -12.85
N SER A 296 22.75 15.14 -11.79
CA SER A 296 24.20 15.04 -11.91
C SER A 296 24.63 13.72 -12.55
N GLN A 297 23.99 12.60 -12.21
CA GLN A 297 24.28 11.30 -12.82
C GLN A 297 23.91 11.28 -14.31
N ALA A 298 22.73 11.78 -14.67
CA ALA A 298 22.32 11.89 -16.08
C ALA A 298 23.30 12.78 -16.87
N HIS A 299 23.71 13.91 -16.29
CA HIS A 299 24.67 14.80 -16.91
C HIS A 299 26.04 14.13 -17.15
N SER A 300 26.51 13.29 -16.22
CA SER A 300 27.80 12.58 -16.37
C SER A 300 27.85 11.60 -17.55
N ILE A 301 26.69 11.25 -18.12
CA ILE A 301 26.56 10.39 -19.30
C ILE A 301 25.97 11.14 -20.50
N ASN A 302 26.11 12.48 -20.53
CA ASN A 302 25.68 13.37 -21.62
C ASN A 302 24.16 13.45 -21.86
N ILE A 303 23.32 13.12 -20.88
CA ILE A 303 21.89 13.41 -20.95
C ILE A 303 21.64 14.83 -20.44
N SER A 304 21.01 15.66 -21.27
CA SER A 304 20.64 17.03 -20.92
C SER A 304 19.68 17.06 -19.72
N SER A 305 19.91 17.99 -18.78
CA SER A 305 19.02 18.19 -17.63
C SER A 305 17.59 18.60 -18.04
N GLN A 306 17.40 19.14 -19.24
CA GLN A 306 16.09 19.50 -19.78
C GLN A 306 15.24 18.27 -20.12
N ARG A 307 15.87 17.10 -20.30
CA ARG A 307 15.18 15.82 -20.55
C ARG A 307 14.68 15.17 -19.26
N LEU A 308 14.96 15.76 -18.10
CA LEU A 308 14.51 15.28 -16.80
C LEU A 308 13.56 16.29 -16.16
N LYS A 309 12.28 15.95 -16.13
CA LYS A 309 11.25 16.73 -15.46
C LYS A 309 11.00 16.17 -14.07
N PHE A 310 10.89 17.06 -13.09
CA PHE A 310 10.50 16.72 -11.73
C PHE A 310 9.27 17.55 -11.36
N THR A 311 8.19 16.90 -10.93
CA THR A 311 6.98 17.58 -10.44
C THR A 311 6.75 17.30 -8.97
N GLU A 312 6.08 18.21 -8.26
CA GLU A 312 5.69 18.01 -6.86
C GLU A 312 4.50 17.05 -6.76
N LEU A 313 4.23 16.56 -5.55
CA LEU A 313 2.97 15.87 -5.28
C LEU A 313 1.81 16.88 -5.29
N SER A 314 0.86 16.66 -6.19
CA SER A 314 -0.39 17.43 -6.29
C SER A 314 -1.54 16.74 -5.56
N GLU A 315 -2.69 17.41 -5.51
CA GLU A 315 -3.95 16.80 -5.08
C GLU A 315 -4.30 15.59 -5.96
N GLU A 316 -5.10 14.66 -5.43
CA GLU A 316 -5.27 13.33 -6.03
C GLU A 316 -5.81 13.37 -7.47
N SER A 317 -6.85 14.17 -7.73
CA SER A 317 -7.44 14.32 -9.07
C SER A 317 -6.47 14.91 -10.08
N GLU A 318 -5.70 15.92 -9.67
CA GLU A 318 -4.65 16.53 -10.46
C GLU A 318 -3.51 15.53 -10.71
N HIS A 319 -3.14 14.74 -9.70
CA HIS A 319 -2.10 13.73 -9.81
C HIS A 319 -2.47 12.62 -10.80
N ILE A 320 -3.74 12.19 -10.80
CA ILE A 320 -4.28 11.24 -11.78
C ILE A 320 -4.30 11.86 -13.19
N SER A 321 -4.68 13.14 -13.31
CA SER A 321 -4.66 13.86 -14.60
C SER A 321 -3.24 13.97 -15.17
N LEU A 322 -2.27 14.33 -14.32
CA LEU A 322 -0.85 14.37 -14.68
C LEU A 322 -0.35 13.01 -15.18
N LYS A 323 -0.82 11.91 -14.56
CA LYS A 323 -0.47 10.55 -14.99
C LYS A 323 -0.95 10.23 -16.41
N SER A 324 -2.10 10.75 -16.84
CA SER A 324 -2.58 10.54 -18.21
C SER A 324 -1.78 11.30 -19.28
N ARG A 325 -0.94 12.26 -18.89
CA ARG A 325 -0.10 13.03 -19.82
C ARG A 325 1.21 12.33 -20.17
N ALA A 326 1.56 11.28 -19.43
CA ALA A 326 2.71 10.44 -19.75
C ALA A 326 2.31 9.33 -20.72
N TRP A 327 3.22 9.00 -21.63
CA TRP A 327 2.96 7.99 -22.67
C TRP A 327 3.26 6.58 -22.16
N ILE A 328 4.35 6.42 -21.42
CA ILE A 328 4.77 5.14 -20.84
C ILE A 328 5.10 5.37 -19.37
N HIS A 329 4.49 4.59 -18.49
CA HIS A 329 4.86 4.55 -17.08
C HIS A 329 5.90 3.46 -16.86
N LEU A 330 7.05 3.85 -16.32
CA LEU A 330 8.14 2.99 -15.92
C LEU A 330 7.97 2.63 -14.44
N ASP A 331 7.83 1.34 -14.16
CA ASP A 331 7.78 0.82 -12.79
C ASP A 331 9.13 1.00 -12.08
#